data_AF-A0A920R119-F1
#
_entry.id   AF-A0A920R119-F1
#
_cell.length_a   1.000
_cell.length_b   1.000
_cell.length_c   1.000
_cell.angle_alpha   90.00
_cell.angle_beta   90.00
_cell.angle_gamma   90.00
#
_symmetry.space_group_name_H-M   'P 1'
#
loop_
_entity.id
_entity.type
_entity.pdbx_description
1 polymer ?
#
loop_
_entity_poly.entity_id
_entity_poly.type
_entity_poly.pdbx_seq_one_letter_code
_entity_poly.pdbx_strand_id
1 'polypeptide(L)' 'MNFKRPRGTSDILPQDQPHWSHVYSTASKIAEQFGFGRIDTPTFEETSLFQRGGG' A
#
# COMPACT_ATOMS: atom_id res chain seq x y z
N MET A 1 17.14 -8.20 24.21
CA MET A 1 16.92 -8.30 22.75
C MET A 1 17.03 -6.92 22.14
N ASN A 2 17.79 -6.77 21.06
CA ASN A 2 17.94 -5.50 20.35
C ASN A 2 16.93 -5.50 19.20
N PHE A 3 15.80 -4.82 19.37
CA PHE A 3 14.78 -4.72 18.33
C PHE A 3 15.22 -3.67 17.31
N LYS A 4 15.53 -4.13 16.10
CA LYS A 4 15.75 -3.27 14.94
C LYS A 4 14.81 -3.68 13.84
N ARG A 5 14.34 -2.70 13.07
CA ARG A 5 13.54 -2.96 11.89
C ARG A 5 14.29 -3.87 10.91
N PRO A 6 13.60 -4.78 10.22
CA PRO A 6 14.18 -5.53 9.11
C PRO A 6 14.79 -4.59 8.05
N ARG A 7 15.83 -5.06 7.35
CA ARG A 7 16.37 -4.31 6.20
C ARG A 7 15.30 -4.23 5.11
N GLY A 8 15.21 -3.06 4.47
CA GLY A 8 14.22 -2.79 3.41
C GLY A 8 12.87 -2.29 3.93
N THR A 9 12.67 -2.16 5.25
CA THR A 9 11.47 -1.54 5.83
C THR A 9 11.79 -0.19 6.47
N SER A 10 10.78 0.66 6.58
CA SER A 10 10.85 1.95 7.27
C SER A 10 9.50 2.23 7.93
N ASP A 11 9.55 2.84 9.11
CA ASP A 11 8.35 3.31 9.79
C ASP A 11 7.90 4.63 9.14
N ILE A 12 6.61 4.75 8.84
CA ILE A 12 6.03 6.03 8.43
C ILE A 12 5.66 6.76 9.73
N LEU A 13 6.40 7.83 10.04
CA LEU A 13 6.22 8.55 11.30
C LEU A 13 5.06 9.54 11.20
N PRO A 14 4.50 10.02 12.33
CA PRO A 14 3.36 10.95 12.30
C PRO A 14 3.57 12.19 11.44
N GLN A 15 4.78 12.74 11.40
CA GLN A 15 5.12 13.89 10.54
C GLN A 15 5.16 13.55 9.04
N ASP A 16 5.32 12.28 8.68
CA ASP A 16 5.36 11.81 7.29
C ASP A 16 3.95 11.44 6.77
N GLN A 17 3.01 11.15 7.68
CA GLN A 17 1.63 10.76 7.34
C GLN A 17 0.89 11.78 6.45
N PRO A 18 1.06 13.11 6.59
CA PRO A 18 0.41 14.07 5.69
C PRO A 18 0.81 13.90 4.23
N HIS A 19 2.07 13.53 3.94
CA HIS A 19 2.54 13.30 2.58
C HIS A 19 1.85 12.08 1.94
N TRP A 20 1.78 10.97 2.68
CA TRP A 20 1.08 9.76 2.22
C TRP A 20 -0.43 9.98 2.07
N SER A 21 -1.03 10.67 3.04
CA SER A 21 -2.45 11.04 2.97
C SER A 21 -2.77 11.86 1.73
N HIS A 22 -1.88 12.80 1.35
CA HIS A 22 -2.04 13.57 0.13
C HIS A 22 -2.03 12.68 -1.14
N VAL A 23 -1.05 11.77 -1.23
CA VAL A 23 -0.94 10.82 -2.36
C VAL A 23 -2.20 9.96 -2.48
N TYR A 24 -2.62 9.33 -1.38
CA TYR A 24 -3.82 8.46 -1.38
C TYR A 24 -5.09 9.24 -1.73
N SER A 25 -5.29 10.42 -1.15
CA SER A 25 -6.49 11.23 -1.41
C SER A 25 -6.56 11.68 -2.88
N THR A 26 -5.43 12.01 -3.49
CA THR A 26 -5.37 12.43 -4.89
C THR A 26 -5.69 11.26 -5.81
N ALA A 27 -5.09 10.09 -5.56
CA ALA A 27 -5.35 8.89 -6.35
C ALA A 27 -6.83 8.45 -6.23
N SER A 28 -7.40 8.44 -5.02
CA SER A 28 -8.81 8.08 -4.80
C SER A 28 -9.76 9.01 -5.56
N LYS A 29 -9.54 10.33 -5.46
CA LYS A 29 -10.36 11.33 -6.16
C LYS A 29 -10.37 11.12 -7.67
N ILE A 30 -9.22 10.82 -8.27
CA ILE A 30 -9.13 10.57 -9.71
C ILE A 30 -9.85 9.27 -10.05
N ALA A 31 -9.60 8.18 -9.32
CA ALA A 31 -10.25 6.89 -9.58
C ALA A 31 -11.78 7.01 -9.51
N GLU A 32 -12.31 7.69 -8.49
CA GLU A 32 -13.74 7.93 -8.30
C GLU A 32 -14.36 8.74 -9.46
N GLN A 33 -13.66 9.74 -9.99
CA GLN A 33 -14.13 10.54 -11.14
C GLN A 33 -14.33 9.69 -12.41
N PHE A 34 -13.60 8.58 -12.53
CA PHE A 34 -13.72 7.65 -13.66
C PHE A 34 -14.62 6.44 -13.33
N GLY A 35 -15.32 6.47 -12.20
CA GLY A 35 -16.27 5.42 -11.81
C GLY A 35 -15.63 4.16 -11.22
N PHE A 36 -14.34 4.21 -10.87
CA PHE A 36 -13.69 3.09 -10.17
C PHE A 36 -14.03 3.11 -8.68
N GLY A 37 -14.27 1.93 -8.13
CA GLY A 37 -14.43 1.71 -6.69
C GLY A 37 -13.16 1.17 -6.05
N ARG A 38 -12.92 1.53 -4.79
CA ARG A 38 -11.84 0.94 -4.00
C ARG A 38 -12.15 -0.53 -3.70
N ILE A 39 -11.13 -1.38 -3.87
CA ILE A 39 -11.07 -2.74 -3.35
C ILE A 39 -9.81 -2.87 -2.49
N ASP A 40 -9.95 -3.47 -1.31
CA ASP A 40 -8.83 -3.81 -0.43
C ASP A 40 -8.70 -5.34 -0.41
N THR A 41 -7.54 -5.85 -0.82
CA THR A 41 -7.23 -7.28 -0.81
C THR A 41 -6.43 -7.66 0.44
N PRO A 42 -6.39 -8.93 0.84
CA PRO A 42 -5.48 -9.40 1.87
C PRO A 42 -4.01 -9.04 1.57
N THR A 43 -3.23 -8.75 2.61
CA THR A 43 -1.80 -8.39 2.48
C THR A 43 -0.94 -9.55 1.95
N PHE A 44 -1.40 -10.78 2.15
CA PHE A 44 -0.74 -12.00 1.69
C PHE A 44 -1.75 -12.91 1.00
N GLU A 45 -1.26 -13.69 0.06
CA GLU A 45 -2.04 -14.63 -0.74
C GLU A 45 -1.21 -15.90 -0.97
N GLU A 46 -1.87 -16.98 -1.39
CA GLU A 46 -1.20 -18.24 -1.75
C GLU A 46 -0.12 -18.00 -2.81
N THR A 47 1.07 -18.59 -2.62
CA THR A 47 2.22 -18.35 -3.51
C THR A 47 1.91 -18.66 -4.97
N SER A 48 1.04 -19.64 -5.23
CA SER A 48 0.62 -20.04 -6.56
C SER A 48 -0.10 -18.94 -7.35
N LEU A 49 -0.73 -17.96 -6.66
CA LEU A 49 -1.36 -16.80 -7.28
C LEU A 49 -0.31 -15.87 -7.93
N PHE A 50 0.85 -15.68 -7.28
CA PHE A 50 1.93 -14.85 -7.81
C PHE A 50 2.84 -15.59 -8.81
N GLN A 51 2.88 -16.92 -8.78
CA GLN A 51 3.64 -17.70 -9.75
C GLN A 51 3.03 -17.68 -11.16
N ARG A 52 1.72 -17.40 -11.26
CA ARG A 52 0.97 -17.44 -12.53
C ARG A 52 0.54 -16.05 -13.04
N GLY A 53 0.47 -15.05 -12.16
CA GLY A 53 0.22 -13.67 -12.54
C GLY A 53 1.53 -12.98 -12.91
N GLY A 54 1.72 -12.66 -14.19
CA GLY A 54 2.82 -11.80 -14.63
C GLY A 54 2.71 -10.41 -14.00
N GLY A 55 3.44 -10.21 -12.91
CA GLY A 55 4.05 -8.93 -12.58
C GLY A 55 5.46 -8.91 -13.16
#